data_AF-A0A8K0CMD5-F1
#
_entry.id   AF-A0A8K0CMD5-F1
#
_cell.length_a   1.000
_cell.length_b   1.000
_cell.length_c   1.000
_cell.angle_alpha   90.00
_cell.angle_beta   90.00
_cell.angle_gamma   90.00
#
_symmetry.space_group_name_H-M   'P 1'
#
loop_
_entity.id
_entity.type
_entity.pdbx_description
1 polymer ?
#
loop_
_entity_poly.entity_id
_entity_poly.type
_entity_poly.pdbx_seq_one_letter_code
_entity_poly.pdbx_strand_id
1 'polypeptide(L)'
;MTANDSVAHPKYQFDYGVADHHTGDHHSQKEVRDGDVVHGEYSLHEPDGTVRIVKYTADHKNGFNAQVIRQGHAQHPETAHRSHFVVPVQHHGGHY
;
A
#
# COMPACT_ATOMS: atom_id res chain seq x y z
N MET A 1 8.28 -42.58 30.26
CA MET A 1 7.20 -42.19 29.33
C MET A 1 7.32 -40.69 29.13
N THR A 2 7.98 -40.22 28.07
CA THR A 2 8.02 -38.78 27.75
C THR A 2 6.86 -38.50 26.80
N ALA A 3 6.00 -37.58 27.22
CA ALA A 3 4.82 -37.16 26.49
C ALA A 3 5.19 -36.81 25.05
N ASN A 4 4.43 -37.36 24.10
CA ASN A 4 4.49 -37.03 22.69
C ASN A 4 4.02 -35.57 22.54
N ASP A 5 4.95 -34.64 22.72
CA ASP A 5 4.73 -33.20 22.54
C ASP A 5 4.39 -32.98 21.06
N SER A 6 3.09 -32.91 20.81
CA SER A 6 2.54 -32.78 19.47
C SER A 6 2.78 -31.34 19.05
N VAL A 7 3.97 -31.05 18.51
CA VAL A 7 4.31 -29.73 17.97
C VAL A 7 3.21 -29.33 17.00
N ALA A 8 2.47 -28.28 17.37
CA ALA A 8 1.41 -27.77 16.52
C ALA A 8 2.01 -27.28 15.20
N HIS A 9 1.44 -27.72 14.09
CA HIS A 9 1.84 -27.29 12.75
C HIS A 9 0.75 -26.37 12.18
N PRO A 10 0.76 -25.06 12.49
CA PRO A 10 -0.31 -24.16 12.11
C PRO A 10 -0.39 -24.06 10.60
N LYS A 11 -1.61 -24.18 10.06
CA LYS A 11 -1.88 -24.11 8.62
C LYS A 11 -3.16 -23.36 8.36
N TYR A 12 -3.10 -22.39 7.46
CA TYR A 12 -4.27 -21.69 6.96
C TYR A 12 -4.04 -21.24 5.52
N GLN A 13 -5.14 -20.94 4.85
CA GLN A 13 -5.15 -20.26 3.57
C GLN A 13 -6.38 -19.37 3.53
N PHE A 14 -6.23 -18.15 3.03
CA PHE A 14 -7.33 -17.26 2.74
C PHE A 14 -7.07 -16.45 1.49
N ASP A 15 -8.15 -15.99 0.89
CA ASP A 15 -8.15 -15.04 -0.22
C ASP A 15 -9.42 -14.17 -0.14
N TYR A 16 -9.28 -12.90 -0.50
CA TYR A 16 -10.40 -11.97 -0.65
C TYR A 16 -10.06 -10.87 -1.65
N GLY A 17 -11.08 -10.20 -2.16
CA GLY A 17 -10.92 -9.03 -3.02
C GLY A 17 -12.15 -8.15 -3.04
N VAL A 18 -11.94 -6.89 -3.38
CA VAL A 18 -12.97 -5.87 -3.61
C VAL A 18 -12.80 -5.35 -5.03
N ALA A 19 -13.91 -5.24 -5.73
CA ALA A 19 -14.00 -4.64 -7.06
C ALA A 19 -15.24 -3.75 -7.11
N ASP A 20 -15.10 -2.53 -6.57
CA ASP A 20 -16.16 -1.54 -6.52
C ASP A 20 -15.92 -0.43 -7.54
N HIS A 21 -16.64 -0.50 -8.65
CA HIS A 21 -16.58 0.51 -9.70
C HIS A 21 -17.20 1.86 -9.30
N HIS A 22 -18.04 1.90 -8.25
CA HIS A 22 -18.66 3.15 -7.79
C HIS A 22 -17.68 4.00 -6.97
N THR A 23 -16.96 3.37 -6.04
CA THR A 23 -15.96 4.05 -5.21
C THR A 23 -14.57 4.09 -5.86
N GLY A 24 -14.32 3.21 -6.83
CA GLY A 24 -12.99 3.01 -7.43
C GLY A 24 -12.10 2.08 -6.61
N ASP A 25 -12.62 1.47 -5.54
CA ASP A 25 -11.86 0.55 -4.72
C ASP A 25 -11.65 -0.79 -5.44
N HIS A 26 -10.40 -1.08 -5.76
CA HIS A 26 -10.00 -2.34 -6.37
C HIS A 26 -8.75 -2.87 -5.69
N HIS A 27 -8.94 -3.87 -4.82
CA HIS A 27 -7.86 -4.49 -4.07
C HIS A 27 -8.08 -5.99 -3.90
N SER A 28 -7.01 -6.75 -3.72
CA SER A 28 -7.07 -8.17 -3.42
C SER A 28 -5.95 -8.59 -2.48
N GLN A 29 -6.16 -9.68 -1.74
CA GLN A 29 -5.12 -10.31 -0.94
C GLN A 29 -5.32 -11.82 -0.93
N LYS A 30 -4.21 -12.55 -0.94
CA LYS A 30 -4.16 -13.99 -0.66
C LYS A 30 -2.97 -14.30 0.23
N GLU A 31 -3.13 -15.24 1.14
CA GLU A 31 -2.06 -15.69 2.02
C GLU A 31 -2.22 -17.17 2.36
N VAL A 32 -1.10 -17.86 2.41
CA VAL A 32 -0.99 -19.25 2.86
C VAL A 32 0.07 -19.31 3.94
N ARG A 33 -0.26 -19.96 5.04
CA ARG A 33 0.71 -20.35 6.07
C ARG A 33 0.82 -21.86 6.12
N ASP A 34 2.05 -22.34 6.13
CA ASP A 34 2.39 -23.74 6.35
C ASP A 34 3.50 -23.83 7.41
N GLY A 35 3.14 -24.20 8.63
CA GLY A 35 4.04 -24.20 9.78
C GLY A 35 4.54 -22.79 10.09
N ASP A 36 5.85 -22.59 9.99
CA ASP A 36 6.52 -21.32 10.26
C ASP A 36 6.69 -20.43 9.03
N VAL A 37 6.22 -20.87 7.85
CA VAL A 37 6.39 -20.14 6.60
C VAL A 37 5.05 -19.54 6.17
N VAL A 38 5.05 -18.25 5.88
CA VAL A 38 3.93 -17.52 5.29
C VAL A 38 4.33 -17.06 3.90
N HIS A 39 3.45 -17.27 2.91
CA HIS A 39 3.53 -16.66 1.60
C HIS A 39 2.24 -15.91 1.31
N GLY A 40 2.35 -14.68 0.82
CA GLY A 40 1.17 -13.93 0.43
C GLY A 40 1.44 -12.91 -0.66
N GLU A 41 0.35 -12.37 -1.16
CA GLU A 41 0.35 -11.32 -2.17
C GLU A 41 -0.86 -10.42 -1.93
N TYR A 42 -0.68 -9.10 -2.09
CA TYR A 42 -1.80 -8.17 -2.19
C TYR A 42 -1.65 -7.25 -3.41
N SER A 43 -2.77 -6.76 -3.92
CA SER A 43 -2.84 -5.74 -4.96
C SER A 43 -3.71 -4.57 -4.51
N LEU A 44 -3.32 -3.35 -4.88
CA LEU A 44 -4.08 -2.13 -4.61
C LEU A 44 -4.01 -1.20 -5.83
N HIS A 45 -5.15 -0.75 -6.33
CA HIS A 45 -5.23 0.37 -7.26
C HIS A 45 -4.97 1.67 -6.50
N GLU A 46 -3.93 2.40 -6.89
CA GLU A 46 -3.52 3.63 -6.25
C GLU A 46 -4.22 4.85 -6.89
N PRO A 47 -4.41 5.96 -6.14
CA PRO A 47 -5.04 7.16 -6.67
C PRO A 47 -4.31 7.82 -7.85
N ASP A 48 -3.02 7.53 -8.02
CA ASP A 48 -2.21 8.03 -9.13
C ASP A 48 -2.38 7.20 -10.43
N GLY A 49 -3.29 6.22 -10.42
CA GLY A 49 -3.58 5.34 -11.55
C GLY A 49 -2.64 4.13 -11.66
N THR A 50 -1.69 3.97 -10.75
CA THR A 50 -0.84 2.76 -10.72
C THR A 50 -1.50 1.62 -9.97
N VAL A 51 -1.03 0.39 -10.22
CA VAL A 51 -1.37 -0.78 -9.41
C VAL A 51 -0.13 -1.19 -8.64
N ARG A 52 -0.23 -1.18 -7.31
CA ARG A 52 0.79 -1.75 -6.43
C ARG A 52 0.49 -3.22 -6.22
N ILE A 53 1.46 -4.08 -6.50
CA ILE A 53 1.44 -5.51 -6.19
C ILE A 53 2.58 -5.77 -5.24
N VAL A 54 2.30 -6.40 -4.10
CA VAL A 54 3.31 -6.79 -3.13
C VAL A 54 3.25 -8.28 -2.94
N LYS A 55 4.37 -8.97 -3.23
CA LYS A 55 4.55 -10.39 -2.97
C LYS A 55 5.46 -10.53 -1.76
N TYR A 56 5.07 -11.32 -0.77
CA TYR A 56 5.81 -11.42 0.47
C TYR A 56 5.97 -12.86 0.98
N THR A 57 7.05 -13.07 1.70
CA THR A 57 7.35 -14.29 2.45
C THR A 57 7.78 -13.92 3.86
N ALA A 58 7.37 -14.69 4.86
CA ALA A 58 7.87 -14.55 6.23
C ALA A 58 8.22 -15.92 6.82
N ASP A 59 9.37 -15.99 7.50
CA ASP A 59 9.80 -17.15 8.27
C ASP A 59 10.70 -16.75 9.46
N HIS A 60 11.01 -17.68 10.36
CA HIS A 60 11.81 -17.40 11.56
C HIS A 60 13.30 -17.12 11.28
N LYS A 61 13.82 -17.48 10.10
CA LYS A 61 15.24 -17.34 9.72
C LYS A 61 15.52 -16.02 9.02
N ASN A 62 14.66 -15.67 8.06
CA ASN A 62 14.82 -14.55 7.14
C ASN A 62 13.94 -13.35 7.52
N GLY A 63 13.02 -13.53 8.47
CA GLY A 63 12.02 -12.51 8.79
C GLY A 63 11.07 -12.24 7.61
N PHE A 64 10.46 -11.06 7.61
CA PHE A 64 9.56 -10.63 6.53
C PHE A 64 10.35 -10.06 5.35
N ASN A 65 10.10 -10.58 4.15
CA ASN A 65 10.68 -10.12 2.89
C ASN A 65 9.57 -9.85 1.88
N ALA A 66 9.64 -8.72 1.18
CA ALA A 66 8.63 -8.33 0.21
C ALA A 66 9.25 -7.77 -1.08
N GLN A 67 8.66 -8.14 -2.22
CA GLN A 67 8.88 -7.54 -3.52
C GLN A 67 7.70 -6.64 -3.85
N VAL A 68 7.96 -5.34 -4.00
CA VAL A 68 6.96 -4.35 -4.42
C VAL A 68 7.11 -4.10 -5.92
N ILE A 69 6.01 -4.28 -6.65
CA ILE A 69 5.90 -4.04 -8.08
C ILE A 69 4.86 -2.95 -8.27
N ARG A 70 5.19 -1.91 -9.04
CA ARG A 70 4.22 -0.91 -9.50
C ARG A 70 4.01 -1.08 -11.00
N GLN A 71 2.75 -1.17 -11.40
CA GLN A 71 2.35 -1.27 -12.80
C GLN A 71 1.59 0.01 -13.21
N GLY A 72 1.79 0.46 -14.44
CA GLY A 72 1.17 1.68 -14.96
C GLY A 72 2.05 2.93 -14.86
N HIS A 73 1.46 4.09 -15.12
CA HIS A 73 2.13 5.39 -15.09
C HIS A 73 1.49 6.27 -14.03
N ALA A 74 2.27 6.64 -13.01
CA ALA A 74 1.80 7.55 -11.97
C ALA A 74 1.47 8.93 -12.57
N GLN A 75 0.25 9.38 -12.34
CA GLN A 75 -0.18 10.74 -12.63
C GLN A 75 -0.08 11.55 -11.35
N HIS A 76 0.90 12.46 -11.30
CA HIS A 76 1.00 13.43 -10.22
C HIS A 76 0.51 14.78 -10.75
N PRO A 77 -0.34 15.52 -10.01
CA PRO A 77 -0.65 16.88 -10.38
C PRO A 77 0.66 17.66 -10.42
N GLU A 78 0.96 18.23 -11.59
CA GLU A 78 2.05 19.21 -11.70
C GLU A 78 1.69 20.35 -10.76
N THR A 79 2.56 20.66 -9.79
CA THR A 79 2.40 21.89 -9.01
C THR A 79 2.53 23.04 -9.99
N ALA A 80 1.41 23.52 -10.53
CA ALA A 80 1.38 24.75 -11.28
C ALA A 80 1.89 25.83 -10.32
N HIS A 81 3.17 26.18 -10.45
CA HIS A 81 3.75 27.33 -9.80
C HIS A 81 2.97 28.55 -10.33
N ARG A 82 1.86 28.87 -9.67
CA ARG A 82 1.17 30.14 -9.86
C ARG A 82 2.17 31.20 -9.42
N SER A 83 2.86 31.80 -10.38
CA SER A 83 3.57 33.05 -10.22
C SER A 83 2.57 34.05 -9.64
N HIS A 84 2.61 34.25 -8.33
CA HIS A 84 1.86 35.30 -7.68
C HIS A 84 2.47 36.61 -8.17
N PHE A 85 1.80 37.26 -9.13
CA PHE A 85 2.07 38.65 -9.47
C PHE A 85 1.83 39.49 -8.21
N VAL A 86 2.91 40.00 -7.62
CA VAL A 86 2.85 40.95 -6.52
C VAL A 86 2.42 42.29 -7.11
N VAL A 87 1.21 42.73 -6.79
CA VAL A 87 0.76 44.11 -7.05
C VAL A 87 1.26 44.99 -5.90
N PRO A 88 2.04 46.06 -6.13
CA PRO A 88 2.48 46.94 -5.05
C PRO A 88 1.30 47.78 -4.55
N VAL A 89 1.02 47.71 -3.24
CA VAL A 89 0.01 48.55 -2.57
C VAL A 89 0.64 49.88 -2.20
N GLN A 90 0.08 50.97 -2.74
CA GLN A 90 0.44 52.34 -2.41
C GLN A 90 -0.18 52.75 -1.07
N HIS A 91 0.64 52.99 -0.05
CA HIS A 91 0.16 53.48 1.26
C HIS A 91 -0.05 55.00 1.22
N HIS A 92 -1.30 55.44 1.33
CA HIS A 92 -1.65 56.84 1.61
C HIS A 92 -2.05 56.97 3.09
N GLY A 93 -1.12 57.45 3.92
CA GLY A 93 -1.39 57.79 5.32
C GLY A 93 -1.89 59.23 5.44
N GLY A 94 -3.13 59.40 5.88
CA GLY A 94 -3.73 60.68 6.25
C GLY A 94 -3.67 60.88 7.77
N HIS A 95 -3.16 62.04 8.17
CA HIS A 95 -3.06 62.53 9.54
C HIS A 95 -4.43 63.04 10.06
N TYR A 96 -4.66 62.88 11.36
CA TYR A 96 -5.39 63.82 12.21
C TYR A 96 -4.70 63.92 13.57
#